data_AF-A0A9P6IXV3-F1
#
_entry.id   AF-A0A9P6IXV3-F1
#
_cell.length_a   1.000
_cell.length_b   1.000
_cell.length_c   1.000
_cell.angle_alpha   90.00
_cell.angle_beta   90.00
_cell.angle_gamma   90.00
#
_symmetry.space_group_name_H-M   'P 1'
#
loop_
_entity.id
_entity.type
_entity.pdbx_description
1 polymer ?
#
loop_
_entity_poly.entity_id
_entity_poly.type
_entity_poly.pdbx_seq_one_letter_code
_entity_poly.pdbx_strand_id
1 'polypeptide(L)'
;KLIEELDGYQRWDKVVAEIEAEAKAEAKAEAKVEAKVEAAESTSEEKESEPKETMRKTKIFGGSSHPEILSLITTRLGVEPGAVKLSQFKNRETSVEIGVSVRNEDVFIIQSGSPKINDSLMELLIMINACKGASAQRITAVIPYFPYSKQSKKKKHRGAIAAKLVANILAISGVDHIITMDLHASQMQGFFNIPVDNLYAEPTVAKWIQESVQNWEDGVVVSKNAGGAKRVTSLADRLNIDFALIHMDKSRKGHTHGPDHSLSKPENIYNRLEDEDDDDDSMVDAETGHEIHRAETADETSLMTLVGDVQDKVCFIVDDMIDGCHSFLEAADNLVSHGANQVYIIATHGILSGNSLRQIEECSNVHKIVVTNTYPIPAEKRGICSKLVILDISPTLAEAIRRTHNGESISYLFTQVPN
;
A
#
# COMPACT_ATOMS: atom_id res chain seq x y z
N LYS A 1 38.34 30.83 -40.62
CA LYS A 1 37.24 29.90 -40.99
C LYS A 1 37.59 28.44 -40.70
N LEU A 2 38.32 27.67 -41.52
CA LEU A 2 38.67 26.27 -41.17
C LEU A 2 39.57 26.12 -39.92
N ILE A 3 40.43 27.10 -39.62
CA ILE A 3 41.26 27.13 -38.40
C ILE A 3 40.44 27.54 -37.15
N GLU A 4 39.34 28.29 -37.31
CA GLU A 4 38.46 28.67 -36.19
C GLU A 4 37.49 27.52 -35.82
N GLU A 5 37.11 26.67 -36.78
CA GLU A 5 36.32 25.45 -36.51
C GLU A 5 37.15 24.37 -35.79
N LEU A 6 38.46 24.28 -36.08
CA LEU A 6 39.39 23.37 -35.38
C LEU A 6 39.63 23.78 -33.91
N ASP A 7 39.70 25.07 -33.63
CA ASP A 7 39.88 25.61 -32.27
C ASP A 7 38.61 25.42 -31.41
N GLY A 8 37.44 25.41 -32.05
CA GLY A 8 36.17 25.03 -31.42
C GLY A 8 36.12 23.55 -31.03
N TYR A 9 36.60 22.64 -31.89
CA TYR A 9 36.64 21.19 -31.61
C TYR A 9 37.58 20.84 -30.45
N GLN A 10 38.78 21.44 -30.39
CA GLN A 10 39.70 21.23 -29.26
C GLN A 10 39.13 21.74 -27.91
N ARG A 11 38.21 22.70 -27.97
CA ARG A 11 37.51 23.22 -26.79
C ARG A 11 36.39 22.27 -26.32
N TRP A 12 35.74 21.56 -27.23
CA TRP A 12 34.73 20.53 -26.92
C TRP A 12 35.34 19.28 -26.30
N ASP A 13 36.50 18.81 -26.80
CA ASP A 13 37.20 17.66 -26.20
C ASP A 13 37.59 17.92 -24.75
N LYS A 14 37.97 19.17 -24.42
CA LYS A 14 38.25 19.60 -23.05
C LYS A 14 37.01 19.57 -22.15
N VAL A 15 35.86 20.03 -22.66
CA VAL A 15 34.59 20.05 -21.92
C VAL A 15 34.08 18.62 -21.67
N VAL A 16 34.18 17.74 -22.66
CA VAL A 16 33.81 16.32 -22.50
C VAL A 16 34.72 15.64 -21.48
N ALA A 17 36.03 15.90 -21.53
CA ALA A 17 36.97 15.37 -20.53
C ALA A 17 36.70 15.89 -19.10
N GLU A 18 36.27 17.14 -18.94
CA GLU A 18 35.85 17.70 -17.64
C GLU A 18 34.56 17.02 -17.13
N ILE A 19 33.55 16.83 -17.97
CA ILE A 19 32.30 16.15 -17.61
C ILE A 19 32.56 14.68 -17.23
N GLU A 20 33.39 13.97 -17.99
CA GLU A 20 33.76 12.58 -17.66
C GLU A 20 34.56 12.48 -16.35
N ALA A 21 35.39 13.49 -16.05
CA ALA A 21 36.14 13.55 -14.80
C ALA A 21 35.22 13.83 -13.60
N GLU A 22 34.22 14.69 -13.77
CA GLU A 22 33.23 15.03 -12.75
C GLU A 22 32.31 13.83 -12.46
N ALA A 23 31.82 13.14 -13.51
CA ALA A 23 31.03 11.92 -13.36
C ALA A 23 31.82 10.79 -12.67
N LYS A 24 33.12 10.63 -12.98
CA LYS A 24 33.98 9.66 -12.27
C LYS A 24 34.23 10.05 -10.81
N ALA A 25 34.28 11.34 -10.49
CA ALA A 25 34.44 11.83 -9.13
C ALA A 25 33.17 11.58 -8.30
N GLU A 26 31.99 11.78 -8.90
CA GLU A 26 30.68 11.52 -8.30
C GLU A 26 30.46 10.03 -8.03
N ALA A 27 30.70 9.17 -9.02
CA ALA A 27 30.63 7.71 -8.84
C ALA A 27 31.58 7.18 -7.74
N LYS A 28 32.77 7.80 -7.61
CA LYS A 28 33.73 7.46 -6.55
C LYS A 28 33.31 7.98 -5.19
N ALA A 29 32.54 9.07 -5.13
CA ALA A 29 31.96 9.58 -3.89
C ALA A 29 30.81 8.67 -3.43
N GLU A 30 29.93 8.26 -4.34
CA GLU A 30 28.83 7.31 -4.07
C GLU A 30 29.35 5.96 -3.56
N ALA A 31 30.32 5.36 -4.25
CA ALA A 31 30.93 4.09 -3.81
C ALA A 31 31.60 4.19 -2.42
N LYS A 32 32.09 5.40 -2.05
CA LYS A 32 32.69 5.64 -0.72
C LYS A 32 31.63 5.87 0.36
N VAL A 33 30.43 6.30 0.00
CA VAL A 33 29.28 6.37 0.89
C VAL A 33 28.74 4.96 1.12
N GLU A 34 28.54 4.15 0.07
CA GLU A 34 28.13 2.74 0.19
C GLU A 34 29.11 1.93 1.05
N ALA A 35 30.41 2.00 0.78
CA ALA A 35 31.41 1.30 1.58
C ALA A 35 31.44 1.75 3.06
N LYS A 36 31.02 2.99 3.36
CA LYS A 36 30.88 3.48 4.75
C LYS A 36 29.60 2.98 5.41
N VAL A 37 28.52 2.80 4.64
CA VAL A 37 27.27 2.21 5.12
C VAL A 37 27.50 0.74 5.44
N GLU A 38 28.10 -0.03 4.53
CA GLU A 38 28.46 -1.44 4.76
C GLU A 38 29.43 -1.61 5.94
N ALA A 39 30.44 -0.74 6.06
CA ALA A 39 31.36 -0.78 7.19
C ALA A 39 30.66 -0.46 8.53
N ALA A 40 29.68 0.46 8.55
CA ALA A 40 28.89 0.77 9.73
C ALA A 40 27.96 -0.39 10.11
N GLU A 41 27.37 -1.07 9.13
CA GLU A 41 26.52 -2.26 9.33
C GLU A 41 27.33 -3.44 9.88
N SER A 42 28.53 -3.71 9.33
CA SER A 42 29.41 -4.80 9.79
C SER A 42 29.92 -4.63 11.22
N THR A 43 30.02 -3.40 11.73
CA THR A 43 30.40 -3.14 13.13
C THR A 43 29.25 -3.30 14.13
N SER A 44 28.03 -3.57 13.66
CA SER A 44 26.84 -3.76 14.50
C SER A 44 26.40 -5.22 14.68
N GLU A 45 27.03 -6.17 13.98
CA GLU A 45 26.61 -7.58 13.96
C GLU A 45 27.27 -8.50 15.00
N GLU A 46 28.24 -8.05 15.80
CA GLU A 46 28.82 -8.87 16.88
C GLU A 46 28.38 -8.39 18.26
N LYS A 47 27.14 -8.71 18.64
CA LYS A 47 26.70 -8.86 20.04
C LYS A 47 25.34 -9.57 20.12
N GLU A 48 25.33 -10.88 19.89
CA GLU A 48 24.25 -11.74 20.37
C GLU A 48 24.54 -12.21 21.81
N SER A 49 23.46 -12.30 22.61
CA SER A 49 23.34 -12.78 23.99
C SER A 49 23.35 -11.73 25.13
N GLU A 50 22.43 -10.76 25.07
CA GLU A 50 21.83 -10.15 26.26
C GLU A 50 20.29 -10.22 26.15
N PRO A 51 19.54 -10.36 27.28
CA PRO A 51 18.09 -10.46 27.22
C PRO A 51 17.53 -9.16 26.63
N LYS A 52 16.75 -9.27 25.53
CA LYS A 52 16.08 -8.16 24.82
C LYS A 52 15.62 -7.11 25.83
N GLU A 53 16.19 -5.91 25.79
CA GLU A 53 15.83 -4.84 26.72
C GLU A 53 14.35 -4.49 26.51
N THR A 54 13.49 -5.00 27.40
CA THR A 54 12.07 -5.26 27.11
C THR A 54 11.22 -3.99 27.27
N MET A 55 10.74 -3.37 26.18
CA MET A 55 9.56 -2.46 26.08
C MET A 55 9.14 -1.73 27.38
N ARG A 56 10.08 -1.10 28.09
CA ARG A 56 9.82 -0.52 29.42
C ARG A 56 9.05 0.77 29.25
N LYS A 57 8.08 1.03 30.13
CA LYS A 57 7.19 2.21 30.04
C LYS A 57 6.42 2.31 28.71
N THR A 58 6.03 1.17 28.15
CA THR A 58 5.18 1.10 26.97
C THR A 58 3.76 0.67 27.35
N LYS A 59 2.76 1.27 26.71
CA LYS A 59 1.37 0.79 26.73
C LYS A 59 0.86 0.58 25.32
N ILE A 60 0.34 -0.61 25.04
CA ILE A 60 -0.23 -0.95 23.73
C ILE A 60 -1.72 -1.15 23.91
N PHE A 61 -2.52 -0.40 23.16
CA PHE A 61 -3.97 -0.56 23.13
C PHE A 61 -4.38 -0.97 21.71
N GLY A 62 -5.51 -1.65 21.59
CA GLY A 62 -6.16 -1.85 20.30
C GLY A 62 -7.59 -1.33 20.32
N GLY A 63 -8.01 -0.81 19.17
CA GLY A 63 -9.41 -0.50 18.94
C GLY A 63 -10.22 -1.74 18.55
N SER A 64 -11.49 -1.51 18.23
CA SER A 64 -12.47 -2.54 17.90
C SER A 64 -12.34 -3.09 16.49
N SER A 65 -11.55 -2.48 15.60
CA SER A 65 -11.50 -2.90 14.20
C SER A 65 -10.79 -4.23 14.00
N HIS A 66 -9.69 -4.47 14.73
CA HIS A 66 -8.83 -5.62 14.49
C HIS A 66 -8.22 -6.19 15.78
N PRO A 67 -9.02 -6.83 16.65
CA PRO A 67 -8.52 -7.40 17.90
C PRO A 67 -7.56 -8.59 17.68
N GLU A 68 -7.66 -9.28 16.54
CA GLU A 68 -6.76 -10.40 16.20
C GLU A 68 -5.33 -9.92 15.98
N ILE A 69 -5.13 -8.85 15.20
CA ILE A 69 -3.78 -8.32 14.95
C ILE A 69 -3.15 -7.71 16.22
N LEU A 70 -3.96 -7.09 17.10
CA LEU A 70 -3.51 -6.63 18.41
C LEU A 70 -2.92 -7.80 19.22
N SER A 71 -3.64 -8.92 19.29
CA SER A 71 -3.20 -10.11 20.02
C SER A 71 -1.89 -10.67 19.45
N LEU A 72 -1.78 -10.76 18.13
CA LEU A 72 -0.58 -11.26 17.46
C LEU A 72 0.66 -10.37 17.70
N ILE A 73 0.49 -9.04 17.66
CA ILE A 73 1.56 -8.07 17.91
C ILE A 73 2.00 -8.13 19.38
N THR A 74 1.05 -8.08 20.31
CA THR A 74 1.32 -8.06 21.75
C THR A 74 1.97 -9.35 22.24
N THR A 75 1.54 -10.50 21.70
CA THR A 75 2.18 -11.81 21.94
C THR A 75 3.65 -11.81 21.52
N ARG A 76 3.98 -11.23 20.36
CA ARG A 76 5.37 -11.16 19.85
C ARG A 76 6.25 -10.22 20.66
N LEU A 77 5.67 -9.13 21.14
CA LEU A 77 6.36 -8.17 22.01
C LEU A 77 6.51 -8.67 23.45
N GLY A 78 5.77 -9.71 23.85
CA GLY A 78 5.74 -10.19 25.23
C GLY A 78 5.12 -9.17 26.19
N VAL A 79 4.16 -8.37 25.71
CA VAL A 79 3.50 -7.30 26.47
C VAL A 79 2.00 -7.56 26.49
N GLU A 80 1.35 -7.39 27.65
CA GLU A 80 -0.11 -7.49 27.73
C GLU A 80 -0.78 -6.22 27.16
N PRO A 81 -1.88 -6.35 26.39
CA PRO A 81 -2.68 -5.21 25.97
C PRO A 81 -3.17 -4.40 27.18
N GLY A 82 -3.06 -3.08 27.09
CA GLY A 82 -3.61 -2.16 28.09
C GLY A 82 -5.13 -2.27 28.16
N ALA A 83 -5.67 -2.26 29.38
CA ALA A 83 -7.13 -2.33 29.56
C ALA A 83 -7.80 -1.10 28.97
N VAL A 84 -8.74 -1.32 28.05
CA VAL A 84 -9.59 -0.29 27.45
C VAL A 84 -11.02 -0.81 27.37
N LYS A 85 -11.99 0.05 27.66
CA LYS A 85 -13.40 -0.25 27.49
C LYS A 85 -13.93 0.58 26.32
N LEU A 86 -14.32 -0.13 25.27
CA LEU A 86 -14.89 0.42 24.05
C LEU A 86 -16.39 0.13 24.05
N SER A 87 -17.21 1.16 23.85
CA SER A 87 -18.67 1.02 23.82
C SER A 87 -19.31 2.06 22.92
N GLN A 88 -20.55 1.80 22.50
CA GLN A 88 -21.38 2.77 21.78
C GLN A 88 -22.66 3.03 22.55
N PHE A 89 -23.02 4.31 22.68
CA PHE A 89 -24.33 4.70 23.20
C PHE A 89 -25.44 4.31 22.23
N LYS A 90 -26.70 4.31 22.70
CA LYS A 90 -27.86 3.94 21.86
C LYS A 90 -28.04 4.85 20.63
N ASN A 91 -27.53 6.07 20.67
CA ASN A 91 -27.52 7.03 19.56
C ASN A 91 -26.30 6.87 18.62
N ARG A 92 -25.48 5.81 18.79
CA ARG A 92 -24.26 5.50 18.02
C ARG A 92 -23.04 6.36 18.31
N GLU A 93 -23.08 7.22 19.31
CA GLU A 93 -21.87 7.90 19.77
C GLU A 93 -20.88 6.90 20.39
N THR A 94 -19.61 7.02 20.01
CA THR A 94 -18.54 6.15 20.51
C THR A 94 -18.05 6.65 21.87
N SER A 95 -17.86 5.74 22.81
CA SER A 95 -17.36 6.00 24.15
C SER A 95 -16.15 5.11 24.45
N VAL A 96 -15.06 5.74 24.87
CA VAL A 96 -13.77 5.10 25.16
C VAL A 96 -13.38 5.44 26.59
N GLU A 97 -12.97 4.43 27.35
CA GLU A 97 -12.43 4.59 28.70
C GLU A 97 -11.10 3.83 28.80
N ILE A 98 -10.00 4.57 28.99
CA ILE A 98 -8.66 3.99 29.21
C ILE A 98 -8.58 3.51 30.66
N GLY A 99 -8.46 2.21 30.88
CA GLY A 99 -8.56 1.56 32.19
C GLY A 99 -7.25 1.49 32.97
N VAL A 100 -6.14 2.02 32.42
CA VAL A 100 -4.82 2.02 33.05
C VAL A 100 -4.16 3.40 32.93
N SER A 101 -3.27 3.74 33.86
CA SER A 101 -2.48 4.97 33.75
C SER A 101 -1.54 4.91 32.55
N VAL A 102 -1.56 5.95 31.73
CA VAL A 102 -0.64 6.16 30.60
C VAL A 102 0.29 7.36 30.82
N ARG A 103 0.29 7.95 32.01
CA ARG A 103 1.09 9.14 32.31
C ARG A 103 2.59 8.86 32.15
N ASN A 104 3.27 9.68 31.34
CA ASN A 104 4.69 9.53 31.02
C ASN A 104 5.06 8.15 30.42
N GLU A 105 4.10 7.48 29.79
CA GLU A 105 4.31 6.22 29.07
C GLU A 105 4.35 6.50 27.57
N ASP A 106 5.06 5.64 26.83
CA ASP A 106 5.04 5.57 25.37
C ASP A 106 3.86 4.71 24.92
N VAL A 107 2.91 5.31 24.23
CA VAL A 107 1.61 4.69 23.93
C VAL A 107 1.54 4.33 22.44
N PHE A 108 1.19 3.08 22.16
CA PHE A 108 0.86 2.61 20.81
C PHE A 108 -0.63 2.26 20.75
N ILE A 109 -1.36 2.81 19.78
CA ILE A 109 -2.77 2.49 19.56
C ILE A 109 -2.90 1.82 18.20
N ILE A 110 -3.28 0.54 18.20
CA ILE A 110 -3.47 -0.27 16.99
C ILE A 110 -4.92 -0.18 16.56
N GLN A 111 -5.17 0.41 15.39
CA GLN A 111 -6.50 0.44 14.78
C GLN A 111 -6.34 0.47 13.27
N SER A 112 -6.93 -0.50 12.58
CA SER A 112 -7.00 -0.53 11.12
C SER A 112 -8.31 0.05 10.58
N GLY A 113 -8.36 0.42 9.31
CA GLY A 113 -9.64 0.59 8.62
C GLY A 113 -10.45 -0.71 8.65
N SER A 114 -11.78 -0.59 8.60
CA SER A 114 -12.72 -1.69 8.84
C SER A 114 -14.00 -1.50 8.03
N PRO A 115 -14.92 -2.49 8.02
CA PRO A 115 -16.24 -2.31 7.40
C PRO A 115 -17.05 -1.14 8.00
N LYS A 116 -16.72 -0.71 9.21
CA LYS A 116 -17.29 0.48 9.88
C LYS A 116 -16.25 1.59 9.96
N ILE A 117 -15.71 1.98 8.81
CA ILE A 117 -14.52 2.84 8.70
C ILE A 117 -14.62 4.16 9.49
N ASN A 118 -15.79 4.82 9.46
CA ASN A 118 -16.05 6.06 10.21
C ASN A 118 -16.01 5.85 11.72
N ASP A 119 -16.67 4.80 12.21
CA ASP A 119 -16.74 4.48 13.64
C ASP A 119 -15.35 4.11 14.15
N SER A 120 -14.60 3.28 13.41
CA SER A 120 -13.23 2.90 13.76
C SER A 120 -12.27 4.09 13.77
N LEU A 121 -12.44 5.03 12.83
CA LEU A 121 -11.67 6.28 12.80
C LEU A 121 -12.01 7.17 14.00
N MET A 122 -13.29 7.39 14.29
CA MET A 122 -13.71 8.18 15.45
C MET A 122 -13.24 7.56 16.77
N GLU A 123 -13.33 6.24 16.90
CA GLU A 123 -12.82 5.51 18.06
C GLU A 123 -11.31 5.75 18.26
N LEU A 124 -10.51 5.64 17.19
CA LEU A 124 -9.07 5.92 17.23
C LEU A 124 -8.78 7.37 17.69
N LEU A 125 -9.49 8.35 17.11
CA LEU A 125 -9.31 9.76 17.48
C LEU A 125 -9.63 10.00 18.97
N ILE A 126 -10.70 9.38 19.48
CA ILE A 126 -11.08 9.48 20.89
C ILE A 126 -10.03 8.79 21.78
N MET A 127 -9.52 7.61 21.40
CA MET A 127 -8.44 6.92 22.14
C MET A 127 -7.17 7.78 22.21
N ILE A 128 -6.73 8.36 21.08
CA ILE A 128 -5.57 9.26 21.03
C ILE A 128 -5.79 10.46 21.96
N ASN A 129 -6.94 11.13 21.85
CA ASN A 129 -7.24 12.30 22.67
C ASN A 129 -7.35 11.96 24.17
N ALA A 130 -7.90 10.79 24.52
CA ALA A 130 -7.95 10.31 25.90
C ALA A 130 -6.54 10.08 26.47
N CYS A 131 -5.65 9.43 25.71
CA CYS A 131 -4.25 9.24 26.10
C CYS A 131 -3.50 10.57 26.21
N LYS A 132 -3.75 11.53 25.31
CA LYS A 132 -3.14 12.86 25.36
C LYS A 132 -3.57 13.63 26.62
N GLY A 133 -4.87 13.64 26.91
CA GLY A 133 -5.42 14.23 28.13
C GLY A 133 -4.91 13.56 29.41
N ALA A 134 -4.63 12.25 29.37
CA ALA A 134 -4.03 11.49 30.45
C ALA A 134 -2.49 11.66 30.58
N SER A 135 -1.89 12.59 29.82
CA SER A 135 -0.46 12.93 29.87
C SER A 135 0.48 11.80 29.42
N ALA A 136 0.09 11.06 28.38
CA ALA A 136 1.03 10.19 27.67
C ALA A 136 2.27 10.97 27.19
N GLN A 137 3.45 10.35 27.27
CA GLN A 137 4.70 10.99 26.84
C GLN A 137 4.74 11.13 25.32
N ARG A 138 4.35 10.05 24.63
CA ARG A 138 4.28 9.96 23.19
C ARG A 138 3.13 9.04 22.80
N ILE A 139 2.43 9.37 21.72
CA ILE A 139 1.33 8.57 21.18
C ILE A 139 1.64 8.23 19.73
N THR A 140 1.79 6.94 19.45
CA THR A 140 1.99 6.39 18.10
C THR A 140 0.70 5.69 17.65
N ALA A 141 0.13 6.12 16.52
CA ALA A 141 -0.98 5.41 15.90
C ALA A 141 -0.44 4.36 14.93
N VAL A 142 -0.76 3.09 15.19
CA VAL A 142 -0.40 1.98 14.32
C VAL A 142 -1.64 1.64 13.48
N ILE A 143 -1.60 1.98 12.21
CA ILE A 143 -2.74 1.94 11.29
C ILE A 143 -2.39 1.04 10.10
N PRO A 144 -2.56 -0.30 10.21
CA PRO A 144 -2.12 -1.23 9.17
C PRO A 144 -2.74 -0.97 7.81
N TYR A 145 -4.04 -0.70 7.72
CA TYR A 145 -4.69 -0.16 6.53
C TYR A 145 -5.19 1.25 6.81
N PHE A 146 -4.64 2.23 6.09
CA PHE A 146 -4.94 3.65 6.30
C PHE A 146 -6.33 4.03 5.74
N PRO A 147 -7.27 4.52 6.58
CA PRO A 147 -8.60 4.90 6.12
C PRO A 147 -8.59 5.99 5.05
N TYR A 148 -9.51 5.91 4.08
CA TYR A 148 -9.68 6.89 3.00
C TYR A 148 -8.46 7.03 2.07
N SER A 149 -7.51 6.11 2.08
CA SER A 149 -6.28 6.16 1.28
C SER A 149 -6.50 6.29 -0.22
N LYS A 150 -7.53 5.63 -0.79
CA LYS A 150 -7.97 5.82 -2.19
C LYS A 150 -8.36 7.26 -2.55
N GLN A 151 -8.69 8.09 -1.56
CA GLN A 151 -9.06 9.50 -1.72
C GLN A 151 -7.87 10.43 -1.42
N SER A 152 -6.68 10.04 -1.86
CA SER A 152 -5.42 10.78 -1.73
C SER A 152 -5.23 11.91 -2.75
N LYS A 153 -5.98 11.89 -3.86
CA LYS A 153 -5.99 12.97 -4.86
C LYS A 153 -7.42 13.39 -5.21
N LYS A 154 -7.57 14.59 -5.78
CA LYS A 154 -8.86 15.05 -6.32
C LYS A 154 -9.15 14.32 -7.63
N LYS A 155 -10.11 13.39 -7.63
CA LYS A 155 -10.61 12.75 -8.85
C LYS A 155 -11.54 13.63 -9.69
N LYS A 156 -12.16 14.66 -9.07
CA LYS A 156 -13.08 15.60 -9.73
C LYS A 156 -12.75 17.01 -9.28
N HIS A 157 -13.01 18.01 -10.14
CA HIS A 157 -12.71 19.43 -9.86
C HIS A 157 -13.24 19.92 -8.49
N ARG A 158 -14.40 19.43 -8.05
CA ARG A 158 -15.04 19.79 -6.77
C ARG A 158 -14.96 18.67 -5.71
N GLY A 159 -14.04 17.71 -5.89
CA GLY A 159 -13.80 16.62 -4.95
C GLY A 159 -12.95 17.05 -3.76
N ALA A 160 -13.10 16.34 -2.64
CA ALA A 160 -12.24 16.47 -1.47
C ALA A 160 -11.03 15.51 -1.57
N ILE A 161 -9.96 15.83 -0.82
CA ILE A 161 -8.86 14.90 -0.55
C ILE A 161 -9.08 14.38 0.87
N ALA A 162 -9.94 13.36 1.01
CA ALA A 162 -10.34 12.87 2.33
C ALA A 162 -9.17 12.29 3.12
N ALA A 163 -8.20 11.65 2.47
CA ALA A 163 -6.99 11.17 3.13
C ALA A 163 -6.21 12.30 3.83
N LYS A 164 -6.12 13.49 3.22
CA LYS A 164 -5.48 14.66 3.83
C LYS A 164 -6.29 15.20 5.00
N LEU A 165 -7.63 15.16 4.92
CA LEU A 165 -8.48 15.50 6.05
C LEU A 165 -8.23 14.54 7.23
N VAL A 166 -8.19 13.22 6.98
CA VAL A 166 -7.89 12.19 7.99
C VAL A 166 -6.52 12.43 8.63
N ALA A 167 -5.50 12.75 7.81
CA ALA A 167 -4.17 13.07 8.31
C ALA A 167 -4.17 14.29 9.25
N ASN A 168 -4.88 15.34 8.87
CA ASN A 168 -4.99 16.56 9.68
C ASN A 168 -5.69 16.31 11.02
N ILE A 169 -6.82 15.58 11.03
CA ILE A 169 -7.57 15.32 12.27
C ILE A 169 -6.81 14.37 13.21
N LEU A 170 -6.04 13.40 12.68
CA LEU A 170 -5.16 12.57 13.49
C LEU A 170 -4.10 13.42 14.20
N ALA A 171 -3.41 14.29 13.45
CA ALA A 171 -2.41 15.21 14.02
C ALA A 171 -3.02 16.13 15.08
N ILE A 172 -4.19 16.71 14.82
CA ILE A 172 -4.90 17.59 15.77
C ILE A 172 -5.34 16.83 17.03
N SER A 173 -5.69 15.54 16.91
CA SER A 173 -6.08 14.70 18.06
C SER A 173 -4.94 14.44 19.03
N GLY A 174 -3.69 14.71 18.62
CA GLY A 174 -2.51 14.65 19.49
C GLY A 174 -1.62 13.44 19.27
N VAL A 175 -1.70 12.78 18.10
CA VAL A 175 -0.75 11.74 17.71
C VAL A 175 0.61 12.36 17.37
N ASP A 176 1.68 11.74 17.84
CA ASP A 176 3.05 12.22 17.68
C ASP A 176 3.80 11.44 16.57
N HIS A 177 3.35 10.23 16.24
CA HIS A 177 3.97 9.37 15.22
C HIS A 177 2.92 8.42 14.59
N ILE A 178 3.08 8.06 13.32
CA ILE A 178 2.24 7.06 12.65
C ILE A 178 3.11 5.92 12.11
N ILE A 179 2.67 4.69 12.35
CA ILE A 179 3.18 3.49 11.68
C ILE A 179 2.04 2.96 10.81
N THR A 180 2.28 2.76 9.53
CA THR A 180 1.29 2.24 8.58
C THR A 180 1.95 1.28 7.59
N MET A 181 1.19 0.67 6.70
CA MET A 181 1.71 -0.29 5.72
C MET A 181 1.11 -0.01 4.35
N ASP A 182 1.95 -0.01 3.32
CA ASP A 182 1.60 0.15 1.90
C ASP A 182 0.53 1.22 1.62
N LEU A 183 0.82 2.47 2.00
CA LEU A 183 -0.03 3.61 1.62
C LEU A 183 -0.31 3.60 0.11
N HIS A 184 -1.59 3.75 -0.24
CA HIS A 184 -2.08 3.76 -1.64
C HIS A 184 -1.25 4.67 -2.56
N ALA A 185 -0.89 5.85 -2.05
CA ALA A 185 0.10 6.72 -2.68
C ALA A 185 1.19 7.07 -1.67
N SER A 186 2.46 6.85 -2.03
CA SER A 186 3.61 7.14 -1.15
C SER A 186 3.68 8.62 -0.73
N GLN A 187 3.21 9.53 -1.59
CA GLN A 187 3.14 10.97 -1.32
C GLN A 187 2.22 11.32 -0.15
N MET A 188 1.34 10.41 0.27
CA MET A 188 0.49 10.59 1.46
C MET A 188 1.31 10.79 2.73
N GLN A 189 2.56 10.34 2.80
CA GLN A 189 3.45 10.66 3.92
C GLN A 189 3.60 12.18 4.10
N GLY A 190 3.65 12.94 3.01
CA GLY A 190 3.68 14.40 3.01
C GLY A 190 2.37 15.07 3.46
N PHE A 191 1.32 14.30 3.75
CA PHE A 191 0.11 14.84 4.39
C PHE A 191 0.31 15.11 5.88
N PHE A 192 1.31 14.51 6.49
CA PHE A 192 1.60 14.64 7.91
C PHE A 192 2.72 15.64 8.15
N ASN A 193 2.58 16.39 9.24
CA ASN A 193 3.65 17.23 9.78
C ASN A 193 4.39 16.54 10.93
N ILE A 194 4.09 15.26 11.14
CA ILE A 194 4.68 14.36 12.13
C ILE A 194 5.38 13.23 11.37
N PRO A 195 6.32 12.49 11.99
CA PRO A 195 6.93 11.34 11.35
C PRO A 195 5.88 10.30 10.94
N VAL A 196 6.17 9.58 9.86
CA VAL A 196 5.34 8.48 9.34
C VAL A 196 6.27 7.37 8.89
N ASP A 197 6.17 6.21 9.50
CA ASP A 197 6.80 4.99 9.04
C ASP A 197 5.82 4.24 8.14
N ASN A 198 6.00 4.36 6.82
CA ASN A 198 5.28 3.54 5.84
C ASN A 198 6.04 2.25 5.57
N LEU A 199 5.61 1.17 6.22
CA LEU A 199 6.16 -0.18 6.04
C LEU A 199 5.66 -0.79 4.71
N TYR A 200 6.33 -1.85 4.26
CA TYR A 200 5.98 -2.54 3.01
C TYR A 200 5.72 -4.02 3.28
N ALA A 201 4.68 -4.60 2.67
CA ALA A 201 4.43 -6.04 2.69
C ALA A 201 5.23 -6.79 1.62
N GLU A 202 5.86 -6.08 0.69
CA GLU A 202 6.65 -6.65 -0.41
C GLU A 202 7.67 -7.72 0.04
N PRO A 203 8.46 -7.54 1.13
CA PRO A 203 9.33 -8.62 1.62
C PRO A 203 8.59 -9.91 1.98
N THR A 204 7.44 -9.79 2.64
CA THR A 204 6.61 -10.92 3.07
C THR A 204 5.96 -11.60 1.87
N VAL A 205 5.50 -10.82 0.89
CA VAL A 205 4.95 -11.32 -0.36
C VAL A 205 6.01 -12.07 -1.18
N ALA A 206 7.19 -11.48 -1.35
CA ALA A 206 8.29 -12.11 -2.08
C ALA A 206 8.69 -13.45 -1.45
N LYS A 207 8.85 -13.47 -0.12
CA LYS A 207 9.13 -14.70 0.63
C LYS A 207 8.05 -15.77 0.40
N TRP A 208 6.77 -15.38 0.46
CA TRP A 208 5.67 -16.31 0.23
C TRP A 208 5.68 -16.88 -1.19
N ILE A 209 5.94 -16.06 -2.22
CA ILE A 209 6.06 -16.51 -3.61
C ILE A 209 7.16 -17.57 -3.71
N GLN A 210 8.35 -17.28 -3.18
CA GLN A 210 9.52 -18.16 -3.22
C GLN A 210 9.29 -19.50 -2.51
N GLU A 211 8.56 -19.48 -1.38
CA GLU A 211 8.33 -20.67 -0.56
C GLU A 211 7.10 -21.49 -0.98
N SER A 212 6.08 -20.86 -1.58
CA SER A 212 4.75 -21.48 -1.75
C SER A 212 4.32 -21.69 -3.20
N VAL A 213 4.96 -21.04 -4.17
CA VAL A 213 4.57 -21.12 -5.59
C VAL A 213 5.58 -21.94 -6.36
N GLN A 214 5.12 -22.96 -7.09
CA GLN A 214 5.97 -23.78 -7.93
C GLN A 214 6.31 -23.03 -9.23
N ASN A 215 7.55 -23.17 -9.70
CA ASN A 215 8.06 -22.52 -10.91
C ASN A 215 7.86 -20.99 -10.90
N TRP A 216 7.99 -20.36 -9.73
CA TRP A 216 7.85 -18.91 -9.60
C TRP A 216 8.95 -18.15 -10.36
N GLU A 217 10.11 -18.78 -10.56
CA GLU A 217 11.29 -18.24 -11.26
C GLU A 217 11.02 -17.96 -12.74
N ASP A 218 10.15 -18.76 -13.37
CA ASP A 218 9.65 -18.55 -14.74
C ASP A 218 8.38 -17.67 -14.76
N GLY A 219 8.10 -16.97 -13.65
CA GLY A 219 6.92 -16.15 -13.47
C GLY A 219 7.05 -14.75 -14.06
N VAL A 220 5.93 -14.02 -14.04
CA VAL A 220 5.84 -12.62 -14.45
C VAL A 220 4.95 -11.86 -13.48
N VAL A 221 5.44 -10.72 -12.98
CA VAL A 221 4.63 -9.82 -12.13
C VAL A 221 3.80 -8.92 -13.03
N VAL A 222 2.51 -8.81 -12.80
CA VAL A 222 1.56 -8.10 -13.67
C VAL A 222 0.91 -6.95 -12.93
N SER A 223 0.89 -5.77 -13.55
CA SER A 223 0.04 -4.66 -13.11
C SER A 223 -1.27 -4.67 -13.88
N LYS A 224 -2.41 -4.53 -13.18
CA LYS A 224 -3.73 -4.40 -13.84
C LYS A 224 -4.00 -3.00 -14.44
N ASN A 225 -3.19 -2.01 -14.06
CA ASN A 225 -3.29 -0.62 -14.54
C ASN A 225 -1.91 0.06 -14.54
N ALA A 226 -1.82 1.26 -15.13
CA ALA A 226 -0.57 2.00 -15.21
C ALA A 226 -0.10 2.54 -13.84
N GLY A 227 -1.02 2.89 -12.94
CA GLY A 227 -0.71 3.38 -11.59
C GLY A 227 0.10 2.38 -10.74
N GLY A 228 -0.13 1.07 -10.93
CA GLY A 228 0.59 0.00 -10.23
C GLY A 228 1.98 -0.33 -10.77
N ALA A 229 2.44 0.30 -11.86
CA ALA A 229 3.69 -0.10 -12.54
C ALA A 229 4.92 -0.12 -11.62
N LYS A 230 5.10 0.91 -10.79
CA LYS A 230 6.25 0.99 -9.86
C LYS A 230 6.27 -0.15 -8.83
N ARG A 231 5.09 -0.59 -8.39
CA ARG A 231 4.96 -1.67 -7.40
C ARG A 231 5.35 -3.01 -8.00
N VAL A 232 4.88 -3.24 -9.22
CA VAL A 232 5.13 -4.47 -9.97
C VAL A 232 6.60 -4.56 -10.37
N THR A 233 7.21 -3.48 -10.84
CA THR A 233 8.65 -3.46 -11.16
C THR A 233 9.51 -3.71 -9.92
N SER A 234 9.17 -3.09 -8.78
CA SER A 234 9.90 -3.29 -7.52
C SER A 234 9.91 -4.76 -7.08
N LEU A 235 8.75 -5.42 -7.11
CA LEU A 235 8.67 -6.85 -6.78
C LEU A 235 9.35 -7.74 -7.83
N ALA A 236 9.23 -7.41 -9.11
CA ALA A 236 9.87 -8.15 -10.19
C ALA A 236 11.40 -8.09 -10.10
N ASP A 237 11.97 -6.90 -9.86
CA ASP A 237 13.41 -6.69 -9.66
C ASP A 237 13.92 -7.50 -8.46
N ARG A 238 13.14 -7.51 -7.36
CA ARG A 238 13.47 -8.26 -6.15
C ARG A 238 13.46 -9.78 -6.35
N LEU A 239 12.49 -10.29 -7.10
CA LEU A 239 12.38 -11.70 -7.44
C LEU A 239 13.31 -12.08 -8.60
N ASN A 240 13.88 -11.10 -9.29
CA ASN A 240 14.64 -11.27 -10.53
C ASN A 240 13.83 -12.04 -11.60
N ILE A 241 12.58 -11.61 -11.82
CA ILE A 241 11.66 -12.13 -12.84
C ILE A 241 11.12 -11.00 -13.72
N ASP A 242 10.45 -11.35 -14.83
CA ASP A 242 9.88 -10.37 -15.74
C ASP A 242 8.66 -9.64 -15.13
N PHE A 243 8.27 -8.52 -15.75
CA PHE A 243 7.00 -7.87 -15.47
C PHE A 243 6.19 -7.59 -16.74
N ALA A 244 4.87 -7.47 -16.57
CA ALA A 244 3.93 -7.08 -17.61
C ALA A 244 2.93 -6.03 -17.08
N LEU A 245 2.33 -5.28 -18.00
CA LEU A 245 1.36 -4.23 -17.70
C LEU A 245 0.10 -4.43 -18.53
N ILE A 246 -1.05 -4.34 -17.89
CA ILE A 246 -2.35 -4.27 -18.55
C ILE A 246 -2.78 -2.81 -18.58
N HIS A 247 -3.14 -2.33 -19.75
CA HIS A 247 -3.73 -1.02 -19.96
C HIS A 247 -5.17 -1.17 -20.44
N MET A 248 -6.11 -0.58 -19.71
CA MET A 248 -7.53 -0.54 -20.09
C MET A 248 -7.80 0.73 -20.90
N ASP A 249 -8.01 0.59 -22.21
CA ASP A 249 -8.43 1.72 -23.05
C ASP A 249 -9.92 1.99 -22.85
N LYS A 250 -10.24 2.97 -21.98
CA LYS A 250 -11.59 3.47 -21.77
C LYS A 250 -12.00 4.49 -22.84
N SER A 251 -11.60 4.38 -24.11
CA SER A 251 -12.26 5.07 -25.24
C SER A 251 -11.72 4.69 -26.63
N ARG A 252 -12.45 3.84 -27.37
CA ARG A 252 -12.51 3.95 -28.84
C ARG A 252 -13.94 4.01 -29.34
N LYS A 253 -14.51 5.22 -29.35
CA LYS A 253 -15.58 5.51 -30.32
C LYS A 253 -14.97 5.44 -31.71
N GLY A 254 -15.31 4.40 -32.47
CA GLY A 254 -15.12 4.39 -33.92
C GLY A 254 -15.83 5.61 -34.51
N HIS A 255 -15.08 6.66 -34.83
CA HIS A 255 -15.60 7.72 -35.68
C HIS A 255 -15.73 7.14 -37.10
N THR A 256 -16.90 6.62 -37.45
CA THR A 256 -17.27 6.52 -38.85
C THR A 256 -17.43 7.96 -39.36
N HIS A 257 -16.40 8.48 -40.01
CA HIS A 257 -16.44 9.78 -40.68
C HIS A 257 -17.51 9.78 -41.77
N GLY A 258 -18.71 10.25 -41.44
CA GLY A 258 -19.63 10.86 -42.39
C GLY A 258 -19.29 12.35 -42.52
N PRO A 259 -19.36 12.96 -43.71
CA PRO A 259 -19.02 14.35 -43.88
C PRO A 259 -20.24 15.20 -43.51
N ASP A 260 -20.25 15.83 -42.33
CA ASP A 260 -20.98 17.10 -42.22
C ASP A 260 -20.50 18.02 -41.09
N HIS A 261 -20.59 19.30 -41.39
CA HIS A 261 -20.10 20.47 -40.70
C HIS A 261 -20.87 20.76 -39.41
N SER A 262 -20.16 20.84 -38.28
CA SER A 262 -20.43 21.86 -37.27
C SER A 262 -19.20 22.11 -36.40
N LEU A 263 -18.82 23.38 -36.30
CA LEU A 263 -17.78 23.87 -35.40
C LEU A 263 -18.32 23.79 -33.96
N SER A 264 -18.08 22.68 -33.28
CA SER A 264 -18.18 22.59 -31.83
C SER A 264 -16.78 22.65 -31.21
N LYS A 265 -16.71 23.33 -30.06
CA LYS A 265 -15.55 23.88 -29.36
C LYS A 265 -14.41 22.86 -29.16
N PRO A 266 -13.14 23.31 -29.03
CA PRO A 266 -12.06 22.42 -28.64
C PRO A 266 -12.34 21.92 -27.22
N GLU A 267 -12.77 20.66 -27.09
CA GLU A 267 -12.79 19.98 -25.80
C GLU A 267 -11.33 19.84 -25.33
N ASN A 268 -11.10 20.17 -24.06
CA ASN A 268 -9.79 20.12 -23.41
C ASN A 268 -9.19 18.71 -23.49
N ILE A 269 -8.30 18.50 -24.46
CA ILE A 269 -7.50 17.28 -24.62
C ILE A 269 -6.57 17.06 -23.41
N TYR A 270 -6.25 18.12 -22.64
CA TYR A 270 -5.34 18.07 -21.50
C TYR A 270 -5.88 17.37 -20.25
N ASN A 271 -7.18 17.11 -20.13
CA ASN A 271 -7.75 16.44 -18.95
C ASN A 271 -7.78 14.91 -19.06
N ARG A 272 -7.33 14.33 -20.18
CA ARG A 272 -7.59 12.92 -20.49
C ARG A 272 -6.46 11.96 -20.10
N LEU A 273 -5.36 12.48 -19.55
CA LEU A 273 -4.12 11.72 -19.29
C LEU A 273 -3.81 11.49 -17.80
N GLU A 274 -4.68 11.88 -16.86
CA GLU A 274 -4.41 11.75 -15.42
C GLU A 274 -5.39 10.85 -14.64
N ASP A 275 -6.36 10.23 -15.33
CA ASP A 275 -7.45 9.45 -14.74
C ASP A 275 -7.16 7.93 -14.70
N GLU A 276 -5.92 7.53 -14.41
CA GLU A 276 -5.49 6.11 -14.48
C GLU A 276 -5.86 5.26 -13.25
N ASP A 277 -6.37 5.86 -12.17
CA ASP A 277 -6.69 5.17 -10.88
C ASP A 277 -8.19 4.96 -10.66
N ASP A 278 -8.97 4.83 -11.73
CA ASP A 278 -10.40 4.54 -11.67
C ASP A 278 -10.63 3.02 -11.70
N ASP A 279 -10.23 2.38 -10.61
CA ASP A 279 -10.78 1.08 -10.22
C ASP A 279 -12.30 1.18 -10.03
N ASP A 280 -12.97 0.09 -10.39
CA ASP A 280 -14.42 -0.11 -10.32
C ASP A 280 -14.90 -0.17 -8.85
N ASP A 281 -14.85 0.97 -8.17
CA ASP A 281 -15.40 1.12 -6.83
C ASP A 281 -16.90 1.40 -6.94
N SER A 282 -17.72 0.40 -6.65
CA SER A 282 -19.16 0.59 -6.50
C SER A 282 -19.41 1.56 -5.34
N MET A 283 -19.93 2.74 -5.67
CA MET A 283 -20.32 3.72 -4.66
C MET A 283 -21.69 3.35 -4.16
N VAL A 284 -21.96 3.50 -2.87
CA VAL A 284 -23.32 3.41 -2.32
C VAL A 284 -23.81 4.80 -1.98
N ASP A 285 -25.08 5.06 -2.27
CA ASP A 285 -25.74 6.30 -1.91
C ASP A 285 -25.87 6.39 -0.39
N ALA A 286 -25.43 7.53 0.16
CA ALA A 286 -25.32 7.69 1.61
C ALA A 286 -26.68 7.76 2.33
N GLU A 287 -27.75 8.13 1.62
CA GLU A 287 -29.09 8.27 2.20
C GLU A 287 -29.94 7.01 1.98
N THR A 288 -29.88 6.44 0.79
CA THR A 288 -30.75 5.33 0.36
C THR A 288 -30.07 3.97 0.48
N GLY A 289 -28.74 3.92 0.57
CA GLY A 289 -27.96 2.69 0.62
C GLY A 289 -27.94 1.89 -0.69
N HIS A 290 -28.52 2.43 -1.78
CA HIS A 290 -28.47 1.79 -3.10
C HIS A 290 -27.09 1.98 -3.73
N GLU A 291 -26.62 0.96 -4.46
CA GLU A 291 -25.45 1.11 -5.31
C GLU A 291 -25.71 2.19 -6.36
N ILE A 292 -24.86 3.21 -6.34
CA ILE A 292 -24.73 4.20 -7.40
C ILE A 292 -23.97 3.52 -8.51
N HIS A 293 -24.69 2.84 -9.39
CA HIS A 293 -24.16 2.47 -10.69
C HIS A 293 -23.81 3.78 -11.42
N ARG A 294 -22.54 3.94 -11.82
CA ARG A 294 -22.20 4.88 -12.90
C ARG A 294 -23.17 4.54 -14.04
N ALA A 295 -23.83 5.54 -14.62
CA ALA A 295 -24.80 5.31 -15.69
C ALA A 295 -24.18 4.39 -16.73
N GLU A 296 -24.61 3.14 -16.77
CA GLU A 296 -24.18 2.16 -17.75
C GLU A 296 -24.73 2.64 -19.09
N THR A 297 -23.89 3.30 -19.88
CA THR A 297 -24.05 3.19 -21.32
C THR A 297 -23.69 1.76 -21.65
N ALA A 298 -24.71 0.92 -21.79
CA ALA A 298 -24.57 -0.43 -22.31
C ALA A 298 -23.70 -0.41 -23.59
N ASP A 299 -22.77 -1.37 -23.65
CA ASP A 299 -21.81 -1.64 -24.74
C ASP A 299 -20.43 -0.92 -24.67
N GLU A 300 -19.77 -0.93 -23.50
CA GLU A 300 -18.33 -0.62 -23.41
C GLU A 300 -17.51 -1.92 -23.29
N THR A 301 -17.12 -2.51 -24.42
CA THR A 301 -16.01 -3.48 -24.41
C THR A 301 -14.71 -2.70 -24.20
N SER A 302 -14.26 -2.58 -22.95
CA SER A 302 -12.97 -1.97 -22.64
C SER A 302 -11.87 -2.82 -23.31
N LEU A 303 -11.14 -2.24 -24.27
CA LEU A 303 -10.04 -2.93 -24.92
C LEU A 303 -8.87 -2.98 -23.93
N MET A 304 -8.60 -4.18 -23.40
CA MET A 304 -7.43 -4.43 -22.57
C MET A 304 -6.23 -4.75 -23.46
N THR A 305 -5.18 -3.93 -23.35
CA THR A 305 -3.89 -4.16 -24.01
C THR A 305 -2.90 -4.71 -22.99
N LEU A 306 -2.37 -5.90 -23.26
CA LEU A 306 -1.28 -6.48 -22.49
C LEU A 306 0.07 -6.10 -23.11
N VAL A 307 0.98 -5.59 -22.28
CA VAL A 307 2.36 -5.31 -22.64
C VAL A 307 3.28 -6.16 -21.78
N GLY A 308 3.99 -7.09 -22.39
CA GLY A 308 4.85 -8.07 -21.72
C GLY A 308 4.53 -9.49 -22.19
N ASP A 309 5.49 -10.40 -22.04
CA ASP A 309 5.33 -11.81 -22.40
C ASP A 309 4.87 -12.64 -21.20
N VAL A 310 3.69 -13.25 -21.34
CA VAL A 310 3.02 -14.06 -20.31
C VAL A 310 2.78 -15.51 -20.76
N GLN A 311 3.19 -15.87 -21.98
CA GLN A 311 2.93 -17.17 -22.57
C GLN A 311 3.62 -18.27 -21.76
N ASP A 312 2.85 -19.27 -21.32
CA ASP A 312 3.28 -20.41 -20.50
C ASP A 312 3.87 -20.04 -19.12
N LYS A 313 3.74 -18.78 -18.68
CA LYS A 313 4.28 -18.28 -17.40
C LYS A 313 3.27 -18.33 -16.25
N VAL A 314 3.80 -18.32 -15.03
CA VAL A 314 3.02 -18.04 -13.81
C VAL A 314 2.87 -16.54 -13.65
N CYS A 315 1.63 -16.03 -13.65
CA CYS A 315 1.36 -14.60 -13.54
C CYS A 315 0.97 -14.20 -12.11
N PHE A 316 1.59 -13.14 -11.61
CA PHE A 316 1.28 -12.54 -10.31
C PHE A 316 0.66 -11.15 -10.53
N ILE A 317 -0.66 -11.03 -10.52
CA ILE A 317 -1.32 -9.71 -10.52
C ILE A 317 -1.11 -9.08 -9.15
N VAL A 318 -0.43 -7.92 -9.09
CA VAL A 318 -0.11 -7.25 -7.82
C VAL A 318 -0.71 -5.86 -7.75
N ASP A 319 -1.35 -5.56 -6.63
CA ASP A 319 -1.83 -4.21 -6.31
C ASP A 319 -1.64 -3.88 -4.81
N ASP A 320 -1.85 -2.63 -4.37
CA ASP A 320 -1.83 -2.32 -2.93
C ASP A 320 -3.06 -2.85 -2.21
N MET A 321 -4.22 -2.86 -2.88
CA MET A 321 -5.47 -3.28 -2.25
C MET A 321 -6.45 -3.92 -3.22
N ILE A 322 -7.34 -4.75 -2.68
CA ILE A 322 -8.49 -5.32 -3.39
C ILE A 322 -9.77 -5.03 -2.60
N ASP A 323 -10.67 -4.28 -3.24
CA ASP A 323 -11.98 -3.92 -2.69
C ASP A 323 -13.08 -4.70 -3.41
N GLY A 324 -13.41 -4.28 -4.64
CA GLY A 324 -14.10 -5.11 -5.63
C GLY A 324 -13.11 -5.98 -6.41
N CYS A 325 -13.57 -7.16 -6.87
CA CYS A 325 -12.71 -8.10 -7.60
C CYS A 325 -12.81 -8.00 -9.14
N HIS A 326 -13.77 -7.25 -9.69
CA HIS A 326 -14.11 -7.34 -11.12
C HIS A 326 -12.92 -7.08 -12.05
N SER A 327 -12.20 -5.97 -11.87
CA SER A 327 -11.03 -5.64 -12.70
C SER A 327 -9.88 -6.65 -12.55
N PHE A 328 -9.75 -7.32 -11.41
CA PHE A 328 -8.79 -8.40 -11.22
C PHE A 328 -9.18 -9.67 -11.97
N LEU A 329 -10.48 -9.98 -12.02
CA LEU A 329 -10.99 -11.13 -12.78
C LEU A 329 -10.84 -10.91 -14.29
N GLU A 330 -11.16 -9.70 -14.78
CA GLU A 330 -10.94 -9.36 -16.19
C GLU A 330 -9.46 -9.42 -16.58
N ALA A 331 -8.57 -8.94 -15.70
CA ALA A 331 -7.13 -9.07 -15.88
C ALA A 331 -6.69 -10.54 -15.92
N ALA A 332 -7.23 -11.39 -15.03
CA ALA A 332 -6.93 -12.82 -15.03
C ALA A 332 -7.40 -13.50 -16.34
N ASP A 333 -8.60 -13.18 -16.81
CA ASP A 333 -9.14 -13.68 -18.08
C ASP A 333 -8.27 -13.25 -19.27
N ASN A 334 -7.83 -11.98 -19.26
CA ASN A 334 -6.93 -11.45 -20.29
C ASN A 334 -5.59 -12.21 -20.32
N LEU A 335 -4.97 -12.45 -19.16
CA LEU A 335 -3.72 -13.19 -19.06
C LEU A 335 -3.85 -14.64 -19.56
N VAL A 336 -4.91 -15.35 -19.16
CA VAL A 336 -5.14 -16.73 -19.62
C VAL A 336 -5.40 -16.78 -21.13
N SER A 337 -6.10 -15.78 -21.70
CA SER A 337 -6.30 -15.69 -23.16
C SER A 337 -5.01 -15.46 -23.94
N HIS A 338 -3.96 -14.94 -23.29
CA HIS A 338 -2.61 -14.77 -23.83
C HIS A 338 -1.65 -15.90 -23.42
N GLY A 339 -2.18 -17.02 -22.91
CA GLY A 339 -1.39 -18.23 -22.66
C GLY A 339 -0.78 -18.34 -21.27
N ALA A 340 -1.18 -17.52 -20.29
CA ALA A 340 -0.73 -17.69 -18.91
C ALA A 340 -1.13 -19.07 -18.34
N ASN A 341 -0.19 -19.74 -17.68
CA ASN A 341 -0.38 -21.08 -17.12
C ASN A 341 -1.16 -21.04 -15.80
N GLN A 342 -0.83 -20.09 -14.93
CA GLN A 342 -1.50 -19.86 -13.64
C GLN A 342 -1.57 -18.37 -13.34
N VAL A 343 -2.65 -17.93 -12.68
CA VAL A 343 -2.80 -16.54 -12.26
C VAL A 343 -3.02 -16.48 -10.76
N TYR A 344 -2.17 -15.73 -10.08
CA TYR A 344 -2.29 -15.36 -8.67
C TYR A 344 -2.68 -13.90 -8.58
N ILE A 345 -3.60 -13.57 -7.68
CA ILE A 345 -3.89 -12.18 -7.32
C ILE A 345 -3.27 -11.93 -5.95
N ILE A 346 -2.50 -10.84 -5.82
CA ILE A 346 -1.81 -10.47 -4.60
C ILE A 346 -2.10 -9.01 -4.30
N ALA A 347 -2.54 -8.71 -3.09
CA ALA A 347 -2.69 -7.34 -2.63
C ALA A 347 -2.31 -7.20 -1.15
N THR A 348 -1.75 -6.06 -0.75
CA THR A 348 -1.49 -5.86 0.69
C THR A 348 -2.80 -5.83 1.46
N HIS A 349 -3.76 -5.00 1.07
CA HIS A 349 -5.00 -4.80 1.80
C HIS A 349 -6.18 -5.54 1.15
N GLY A 350 -6.65 -6.62 1.78
CA GLY A 350 -7.83 -7.36 1.35
C GLY A 350 -9.13 -6.81 1.94
N ILE A 351 -9.68 -5.73 1.39
CA ILE A 351 -10.99 -5.19 1.83
C ILE A 351 -12.13 -6.14 1.44
N LEU A 352 -12.06 -6.68 0.22
CA LEU A 352 -12.92 -7.77 -0.27
C LEU A 352 -14.41 -7.51 0.04
N SER A 353 -14.89 -6.37 -0.43
CA SER A 353 -16.28 -5.94 -0.25
C SER A 353 -17.24 -6.70 -1.16
N GLY A 354 -18.54 -6.56 -0.89
CA GLY A 354 -19.59 -7.23 -1.65
C GLY A 354 -19.40 -8.75 -1.74
N ASN A 355 -19.60 -9.28 -2.94
CA ASN A 355 -19.50 -10.71 -3.26
C ASN A 355 -18.12 -11.12 -3.78
N SER A 356 -17.09 -10.29 -3.59
CA SER A 356 -15.77 -10.49 -4.20
C SER A 356 -15.17 -11.87 -3.97
N LEU A 357 -15.20 -12.38 -2.73
CA LEU A 357 -14.66 -13.71 -2.42
C LEU A 357 -15.41 -14.85 -3.12
N ARG A 358 -16.72 -14.70 -3.31
CA ARG A 358 -17.53 -15.70 -4.02
C ARG A 358 -17.21 -15.71 -5.52
N GLN A 359 -17.11 -14.52 -6.12
CA GLN A 359 -16.75 -14.38 -7.54
C GLN A 359 -15.33 -14.92 -7.81
N ILE A 360 -14.39 -14.67 -6.90
CA ILE A 360 -13.03 -15.25 -6.99
C ILE A 360 -13.07 -16.77 -6.86
N GLU A 361 -13.88 -17.34 -5.95
CA GLU A 361 -14.04 -18.78 -5.82
C GLU A 361 -14.59 -19.40 -7.12
N GLU A 362 -15.59 -18.77 -7.73
CA GLU A 362 -16.25 -19.24 -8.96
C GLU A 362 -15.36 -19.07 -10.22
N CYS A 363 -14.39 -18.15 -10.22
CA CYS A 363 -13.50 -17.91 -11.36
C CYS A 363 -12.41 -18.99 -11.50
N SER A 364 -12.49 -19.83 -12.53
CA SER A 364 -11.50 -20.90 -12.79
C SER A 364 -10.10 -20.39 -13.14
N ASN A 365 -9.99 -19.15 -13.62
CA ASN A 365 -8.74 -18.57 -14.11
C ASN A 365 -7.87 -18.04 -12.97
N VAL A 366 -8.42 -17.87 -11.77
CA VAL A 366 -7.67 -17.48 -10.57
C VAL A 366 -7.29 -18.72 -9.77
N HIS A 367 -5.99 -18.91 -9.55
CA HIS A 367 -5.45 -20.00 -8.75
C HIS A 367 -5.54 -19.71 -7.25
N LYS A 368 -5.01 -18.57 -6.80
CA LYS A 368 -5.09 -18.09 -5.41
C LYS A 368 -5.26 -16.57 -5.34
N ILE A 369 -5.94 -16.11 -4.29
CA ILE A 369 -5.95 -14.70 -3.86
C ILE A 369 -5.17 -14.60 -2.54
N VAL A 370 -4.13 -13.78 -2.54
CA VAL A 370 -3.19 -13.61 -1.42
C VAL A 370 -3.32 -12.18 -0.90
N VAL A 371 -3.68 -12.05 0.36
CA VAL A 371 -3.76 -10.75 1.03
C VAL A 371 -3.03 -10.79 2.36
N THR A 372 -2.76 -9.63 2.98
CA THR A 372 -2.24 -9.62 4.35
C THR A 372 -3.37 -9.50 5.38
N ASN A 373 -3.07 -9.76 6.64
CA ASN A 373 -3.98 -9.46 7.75
C ASN A 373 -4.01 -7.96 8.13
N THR A 374 -3.60 -7.02 7.27
CA THR A 374 -3.71 -5.56 7.55
C THR A 374 -5.17 -5.12 7.71
N TYR A 375 -6.10 -5.72 6.97
CA TYR A 375 -7.54 -5.46 7.08
C TYR A 375 -8.26 -6.65 7.74
N PRO A 376 -9.21 -6.41 8.66
CA PRO A 376 -9.93 -7.49 9.33
C PRO A 376 -10.91 -8.20 8.38
N ILE A 377 -10.61 -9.46 8.05
CA ILE A 377 -11.52 -10.33 7.30
C ILE A 377 -12.22 -11.27 8.30
N PRO A 378 -13.55 -11.18 8.50
CA PRO A 378 -14.27 -12.05 9.43
C PRO A 378 -14.10 -13.55 9.10
N ALA A 379 -14.06 -14.41 10.12
CA ALA A 379 -13.89 -15.86 9.92
C ALA A 379 -14.94 -16.48 8.99
N GLU A 380 -16.18 -16.00 9.07
CA GLU A 380 -17.28 -16.40 8.18
C GLU A 380 -16.97 -16.09 6.70
N LYS A 381 -16.37 -14.92 6.42
CA LYS A 381 -15.94 -14.55 5.06
C LYS A 381 -14.77 -15.41 4.58
N ARG A 382 -13.81 -15.73 5.47
CA ARG A 382 -12.65 -16.58 5.12
C ARG A 382 -13.08 -17.96 4.61
N GLY A 383 -14.16 -18.52 5.17
CA GLY A 383 -14.68 -19.83 4.78
C GLY A 383 -15.40 -19.89 3.42
N ILE A 384 -15.67 -18.74 2.78
CA ILE A 384 -16.36 -18.68 1.48
C ILE A 384 -15.44 -19.08 0.33
N CYS A 385 -14.15 -18.79 0.45
CA CYS A 385 -13.19 -18.93 -0.65
C CYS A 385 -12.03 -19.83 -0.23
N SER A 386 -11.92 -20.99 -0.87
CA SER A 386 -10.83 -21.95 -0.63
C SER A 386 -9.49 -21.47 -1.20
N LYS A 387 -9.54 -20.51 -2.13
CA LYS A 387 -8.37 -19.89 -2.79
C LYS A 387 -7.72 -18.78 -1.96
N LEU A 388 -8.34 -18.35 -0.86
CA LEU A 388 -7.87 -17.24 -0.03
C LEU A 388 -6.68 -17.64 0.85
N VAL A 389 -5.59 -16.90 0.72
CA VAL A 389 -4.41 -16.96 1.58
C VAL A 389 -4.26 -15.63 2.30
N ILE A 390 -4.07 -15.68 3.62
CA ILE A 390 -3.83 -14.49 4.45
C ILE A 390 -2.42 -14.57 5.04
N LEU A 391 -1.56 -13.64 4.65
CA LEU A 391 -0.21 -13.49 5.17
C LEU A 391 -0.23 -12.69 6.48
N ASP A 392 0.49 -13.17 7.49
CA ASP A 392 0.60 -12.48 8.78
C ASP A 392 1.71 -11.42 8.73
N ILE A 393 1.34 -10.15 8.87
CA ILE A 393 2.28 -9.02 8.94
C ILE A 393 2.52 -8.52 10.37
N SER A 394 1.98 -9.21 11.38
CA SER A 394 2.26 -8.88 12.79
C SER A 394 3.74 -8.97 13.19
N PRO A 395 4.62 -9.82 12.60
CA PRO A 395 6.06 -9.75 12.85
C PRO A 395 6.64 -8.37 12.48
N THR A 396 6.30 -7.87 11.30
CA THR A 396 6.77 -6.56 10.79
C THR A 396 6.26 -5.41 11.65
N LEU A 397 4.97 -5.42 12.02
CA LEU A 397 4.41 -4.38 12.89
C LEU A 397 4.96 -4.42 14.31
N ALA A 398 5.13 -5.60 14.90
CA ALA A 398 5.73 -5.75 16.22
C ALA A 398 7.17 -5.24 16.23
N GLU A 399 7.96 -5.61 15.23
CA GLU A 399 9.34 -5.15 15.12
C GLU A 399 9.45 -3.65 14.86
N ALA A 400 8.53 -3.06 14.08
CA ALA A 400 8.44 -1.62 13.91
C ALA A 400 8.17 -0.93 15.25
N ILE A 401 7.14 -1.36 16.00
CA ILE A 401 6.83 -0.83 17.34
C ILE A 401 8.04 -0.91 18.27
N ARG A 402 8.73 -2.06 18.29
CA ARG A 402 9.92 -2.28 19.13
C ARG A 402 11.04 -1.29 18.78
N ARG A 403 11.33 -1.14 17.49
CA ARG A 403 12.39 -0.24 17.00
C ARG A 403 12.02 1.23 17.24
N THR A 404 10.78 1.62 16.96
CA THR A 404 10.26 2.96 17.26
C THR A 404 10.35 3.31 18.74
N HIS A 405 10.12 2.34 19.63
CA HIS A 405 10.25 2.52 21.08
C HIS A 405 11.71 2.68 21.51
N ASN A 406 12.59 1.82 21.00
CA ASN A 406 14.01 1.80 21.36
C ASN A 406 14.87 2.84 20.64
N GLY A 407 14.32 3.57 19.66
CA GLY A 407 15.07 4.51 18.82
C GLY A 407 16.00 3.83 17.82
N GLU A 408 15.68 2.60 17.43
CA GLU A 408 16.44 1.81 16.45
C GLU A 408 15.96 2.12 15.02
N SER A 409 16.83 1.88 14.02
CA SER A 409 16.48 2.08 12.61
C SER A 409 15.39 1.11 12.15
N ILE A 410 14.35 1.64 11.50
CA ILE A 410 13.24 0.88 10.92
C ILE A 410 13.50 0.48 9.47
N SER A 411 14.49 1.10 8.80
CA SER A 411 14.80 0.87 7.39
C SER A 411 15.09 -0.59 7.05
N TYR A 412 15.59 -1.37 8.02
CA TYR A 412 15.76 -2.82 7.91
C TYR A 412 14.47 -3.54 7.47
N LEU A 413 13.31 -3.08 7.96
CA LEU A 413 12.01 -3.68 7.68
C LEU A 413 11.50 -3.42 6.25
N PHE A 414 12.13 -2.50 5.51
CA PHE A 414 11.76 -2.25 4.13
C PHE A 414 12.31 -3.32 3.18
N THR A 415 13.41 -3.98 3.57
CA THR A 415 14.08 -4.98 2.74
C THR A 415 14.04 -6.37 3.34
N GLN A 416 13.81 -6.55 4.65
CA GLN A 416 13.86 -7.85 5.31
C GLN A 416 12.56 -8.20 6.03
N VAL A 417 12.21 -9.49 6.02
CA VAL A 417 11.11 -10.03 6.83
C VAL A 417 11.69 -10.38 8.21
N PRO A 418 11.22 -9.77 9.30
CA PRO A 418 11.64 -10.16 10.64
C PRO A 418 11.16 -11.56 11.00
N ASN A 419 11.97 -12.26 11.81
CA ASN A 419 11.71 -13.64 12.24
C ASN A 419 10.49 -13.79 13.16
#